data_AF-A0A6P8LG90-F1
#
_entry.id   AF-A0A6P8LG90-F1
#
_cell.length_a   1.000
_cell.length_b   1.000
_cell.length_c   1.000
_cell.angle_alpha   90.00
_cell.angle_beta   90.00
_cell.angle_gamma   90.00
#
_symmetry.space_group_name_H-M   'P 1'
#
loop_
_entity.id
_entity.type
_entity.pdbx_description
1 polymer ?
#
loop_
_entity_poly.entity_id
_entity_poly.type
_entity_poly.pdbx_seq_one_letter_code
_entity_poly.pdbx_strand_id
1 'polypeptide(L)'
;MESMVHIISEAYHKTLTRELFINEWAQERLSFGKPLWHFLSVQMEPNNMFNIVIPLCGIFSQEILLHLFSAFTLISTLNSFEKWIFPETRPLWFLREQFANKVVVEKPAVALESHQLSCEMTGGHPCAHSMTFTVFVLILSSFFFVRYWYRSVAWRSPFCRCIMYLLIIGMVVCMWLSRLYLATEFLHQCILGSYLGIRALSTFEGNVKYLFSRPRRYAVSAVCFLGGLALSVYYVKLELNIDPHWSVREAFKWCPEPTYLRHEVGPIFALVRDLGNLMGLALASPLYKLEMKQSSFWRRCRFLGVLEFVNYGLRLSTFKQSGRFVFLTYEFLRNAIHSLVLVKYVSNFY
;
A
#
# COMPACT_ATOMS: atom_id res chain seq x y z
N MET A 1 -36.73 3.79 -5.17
CA MET A 1 -35.35 3.90 -4.64
C MET A 1 -35.02 2.72 -3.72
N GLU A 2 -35.85 2.43 -2.72
CA GLU A 2 -35.65 1.29 -1.80
C GLU A 2 -35.56 -0.09 -2.48
N SER A 3 -36.42 -0.39 -3.47
CA SER A 3 -36.33 -1.64 -4.23
C SER A 3 -35.00 -1.78 -4.99
N MET A 4 -34.47 -0.68 -5.58
CA MET A 4 -33.16 -0.71 -6.24
C MET A 4 -32.02 -0.92 -5.24
N VAL A 5 -32.08 -0.25 -4.08
CA VAL A 5 -31.08 -0.42 -3.01
C VAL A 5 -31.08 -1.86 -2.50
N HIS A 6 -32.25 -2.47 -2.32
CA HIS A 6 -32.38 -3.86 -1.94
C HIS A 6 -31.75 -4.80 -2.98
N ILE A 7 -32.08 -4.63 -4.27
CA ILE A 7 -31.54 -5.45 -5.36
C ILE A 7 -30.01 -5.32 -5.45
N ILE A 8 -29.48 -4.11 -5.32
CA ILE A 8 -28.03 -3.85 -5.35
C ILE A 8 -27.37 -4.50 -4.13
N SER A 9 -27.95 -4.37 -2.94
CA SER A 9 -27.44 -4.99 -1.72
C SER A 9 -27.43 -6.52 -1.84
N GLU A 10 -28.49 -7.13 -2.34
CA GLU A 10 -28.58 -8.58 -2.54
C GLU A 10 -27.56 -9.08 -3.55
N ALA A 11 -27.42 -8.38 -4.69
CA ALA A 11 -26.41 -8.70 -5.70
C ALA A 11 -24.98 -8.58 -5.13
N TYR A 12 -24.73 -7.56 -4.31
CA TYR A 12 -23.46 -7.35 -3.62
C TYR A 12 -23.15 -8.50 -2.66
N HIS A 13 -24.09 -8.84 -1.77
CA HIS A 13 -23.93 -9.96 -0.82
C HIS A 13 -23.68 -11.28 -1.55
N LYS A 14 -24.44 -11.57 -2.61
CA LYS A 14 -24.24 -12.78 -3.42
C LYS A 14 -22.87 -12.83 -4.08
N THR A 15 -22.35 -11.69 -4.51
CA THR A 15 -21.01 -11.58 -5.10
C THR A 15 -19.94 -11.84 -4.04
N LEU A 16 -20.05 -11.21 -2.87
CA LEU A 16 -19.10 -11.44 -1.78
C LEU A 16 -19.11 -12.90 -1.27
N THR A 17 -20.28 -13.52 -1.13
CA THR A 17 -20.37 -14.94 -0.76
C THR A 17 -19.69 -15.83 -1.81
N ARG A 18 -19.81 -15.51 -3.11
CA ARG A 18 -19.09 -16.25 -4.16
C ARG A 18 -17.57 -16.09 -4.06
N GLU A 19 -17.10 -14.89 -3.76
CA GLU A 19 -15.67 -14.64 -3.58
C GLU A 19 -15.11 -15.27 -2.30
N LEU A 20 -15.93 -15.42 -1.27
CA LEU A 20 -15.54 -16.10 -0.03
C LEU A 20 -15.10 -17.55 -0.29
N PHE A 21 -15.77 -18.27 -1.19
CA PHE A 21 -15.34 -19.61 -1.63
C PHE A 21 -13.96 -19.60 -2.28
N ILE A 22 -13.54 -18.49 -2.91
CA ILE A 22 -12.20 -18.35 -3.49
C ILE A 22 -11.16 -18.21 -2.37
N ASN A 23 -11.48 -17.47 -1.31
CA ASN A 23 -10.63 -17.39 -0.12
C ASN A 23 -10.48 -18.76 0.56
N GLU A 24 -11.58 -19.51 0.71
CA GLU A 24 -11.58 -20.87 1.28
C GLU A 24 -10.72 -21.81 0.43
N TRP A 25 -10.93 -21.81 -0.89
CA TRP A 25 -10.13 -22.58 -1.84
C TRP A 25 -8.64 -22.24 -1.73
N ALA A 26 -8.30 -20.95 -1.63
CA ALA A 26 -6.93 -20.51 -1.48
C ALA A 26 -6.31 -21.04 -0.18
N GLN A 27 -7.02 -20.98 0.94
CA GLN A 27 -6.56 -21.52 2.23
C GLN A 27 -6.32 -23.02 2.19
N GLU A 28 -7.28 -23.80 1.67
CA GLU A 28 -7.17 -25.24 1.59
C GLU A 28 -6.00 -25.69 0.68
N ARG A 29 -5.98 -25.16 -0.55
CA ARG A 29 -5.09 -25.65 -1.61
C ARG A 29 -3.69 -25.08 -1.55
N LEU A 30 -3.52 -23.88 -0.98
CA LEU A 30 -2.22 -23.21 -0.93
C LEU A 30 -1.55 -23.30 0.45
N SER A 31 -2.06 -24.14 1.35
CA SER A 31 -1.50 -24.40 2.68
C SER A 31 -0.01 -24.81 2.65
N PHE A 32 0.43 -25.52 1.61
CA PHE A 32 1.84 -25.89 1.40
C PHE A 32 2.78 -24.68 1.26
N GLY A 33 2.25 -23.53 0.80
CA GLY A 33 2.99 -22.29 0.58
C GLY A 33 2.94 -21.30 1.74
N LYS A 34 2.44 -21.70 2.93
CA LYS A 34 2.22 -20.81 4.09
C LYS A 34 3.41 -19.85 4.37
N PRO A 35 4.69 -20.29 4.39
CA PRO A 35 5.81 -19.38 4.63
C PRO A 35 5.94 -18.29 3.54
N LEU A 36 5.71 -18.63 2.27
CA LEU A 36 5.77 -17.69 1.16
C LEU A 36 4.65 -16.65 1.24
N TRP A 37 3.43 -17.06 1.55
CA TRP A 37 2.28 -16.16 1.66
C TRP A 37 2.45 -15.16 2.81
N HIS A 38 2.94 -15.65 3.95
CA HIS A 38 3.31 -14.77 5.07
C HIS A 38 4.44 -13.81 4.69
N PHE A 39 5.49 -14.31 4.03
CA PHE A 39 6.60 -13.46 3.59
C PHE A 39 6.12 -12.32 2.68
N LEU A 40 5.32 -12.64 1.66
CA LEU A 40 4.79 -11.63 0.74
C LEU A 40 3.92 -10.60 1.46
N SER A 41 2.99 -11.04 2.32
CA SER A 41 2.09 -10.11 3.01
C SER A 41 2.77 -9.26 4.10
N VAL A 42 3.81 -9.76 4.76
CA VAL A 42 4.52 -9.03 5.82
C VAL A 42 5.63 -8.15 5.23
N GLN A 43 6.52 -8.72 4.41
CA GLN A 43 7.73 -8.02 3.98
C GLN A 43 7.45 -7.04 2.83
N MET A 44 6.43 -7.32 2.02
CA MET A 44 6.00 -6.43 0.93
C MET A 44 4.78 -5.60 1.32
N GLU A 45 4.50 -5.43 2.63
CA GLU A 45 3.50 -4.45 3.07
C GLU A 45 3.98 -3.02 2.73
N PRO A 46 3.08 -2.08 2.38
CA PRO A 46 3.47 -0.74 1.94
C PRO A 46 4.43 -0.03 2.90
N ASN A 47 4.25 -0.23 4.20
CA ASN A 47 5.11 0.34 5.22
C ASN A 47 6.55 -0.20 5.15
N ASN A 48 6.74 -1.50 4.96
CA ASN A 48 8.08 -2.08 4.84
C ASN A 48 8.70 -1.77 3.47
N MET A 49 7.88 -1.58 2.44
CA MET A 49 8.36 -1.11 1.14
C MET A 49 9.00 0.28 1.23
N PHE A 50 8.35 1.23 1.92
CA PHE A 50 8.91 2.58 2.14
C PHE A 50 10.20 2.59 2.95
N ASN A 51 10.24 1.82 4.05
CA ASN A 51 11.32 1.90 5.03
C ASN A 51 12.49 0.93 4.75
N ILE A 52 12.30 -0.08 3.91
CA ILE A 52 13.31 -1.12 3.69
C ILE A 52 13.51 -1.36 2.19
N VAL A 53 12.48 -1.81 1.48
CA VAL A 53 12.66 -2.34 0.12
C VAL A 53 13.08 -1.26 -0.89
N ILE A 54 12.43 -0.09 -0.88
CA ILE A 54 12.77 1.03 -1.77
C ILE A 54 14.18 1.57 -1.48
N PRO A 55 14.57 1.85 -0.21
CA PRO A 55 15.96 2.17 0.14
C PRO A 55 16.98 1.13 -0.34
N LEU A 56 16.68 -0.18 -0.22
CA LEU A 56 17.55 -1.25 -0.74
C LEU A 56 17.73 -1.15 -2.26
N CYS A 57 16.67 -0.86 -3.03
CA CYS A 57 16.79 -0.59 -4.46
C CYS A 57 17.67 0.66 -4.72
N GLY A 58 17.58 1.67 -3.86
CA GLY A 58 18.38 2.89 -3.94
C GLY A 58 19.89 2.71 -3.75
N ILE A 59 20.31 1.63 -3.08
CA ILE A 59 21.74 1.28 -2.99
C ILE A 59 22.32 1.07 -4.39
N PHE A 60 21.55 0.50 -5.32
CA PHE A 60 21.99 0.25 -6.69
C PHE A 60 21.92 1.49 -7.58
N SER A 61 20.89 2.33 -7.46
CA SER A 61 20.75 3.55 -8.27
C SER A 61 19.96 4.65 -7.55
N GLN A 62 20.44 5.89 -7.59
CA GLN A 62 19.64 7.03 -7.14
C GLN A 62 18.44 7.29 -8.05
N GLU A 63 18.57 6.96 -9.34
CA GLU A 63 17.48 7.09 -10.32
C GLU A 63 16.31 6.16 -9.97
N ILE A 64 16.61 4.88 -9.68
CA ILE A 64 15.56 3.93 -9.29
C ILE A 64 14.95 4.31 -7.95
N LEU A 65 15.75 4.83 -7.00
CA LEU A 65 15.25 5.33 -5.72
C LEU A 65 14.24 6.45 -5.92
N LEU A 66 14.62 7.51 -6.65
CA LEU A 66 13.76 8.67 -6.87
C LEU A 66 12.47 8.29 -7.60
N HIS A 67 12.59 7.45 -8.65
CA HIS A 67 11.45 7.03 -9.46
C HIS A 67 10.50 6.10 -8.68
N LEU A 68 11.01 5.05 -8.02
CA LEU A 68 10.20 4.18 -7.15
C LEU A 68 9.55 4.99 -6.03
N PHE A 69 10.33 5.78 -5.29
CA PHE A 69 9.82 6.49 -4.13
C PHE A 69 8.72 7.50 -4.49
N SER A 70 8.92 8.26 -5.58
CA SER A 70 7.93 9.25 -6.02
C SER A 70 6.63 8.59 -6.54
N ALA A 71 6.74 7.57 -7.41
CA ALA A 71 5.58 6.84 -7.91
C ALA A 71 4.82 6.15 -6.77
N PHE A 72 5.54 5.43 -5.91
CA PHE A 72 4.95 4.68 -4.81
C PHE A 72 4.28 5.61 -3.79
N THR A 73 4.88 6.76 -3.47
CA THR A 73 4.28 7.75 -2.55
C THR A 73 2.95 8.28 -3.08
N LEU A 74 2.90 8.67 -4.36
CA LEU A 74 1.67 9.16 -4.98
C LEU A 74 0.58 8.09 -5.01
N ILE A 75 0.94 6.87 -5.38
CA ILE A 75 0.01 5.75 -5.54
C ILE A 75 -0.49 5.24 -4.18
N SER A 76 0.38 5.13 -3.17
CA SER A 76 -0.04 4.80 -1.79
C SER A 76 -0.98 5.88 -1.25
N THR A 77 -0.69 7.16 -1.51
CA THR A 77 -1.59 8.26 -1.12
C THR A 77 -2.96 8.10 -1.77
N LEU A 78 -3.02 7.81 -3.08
CA LEU A 78 -4.29 7.55 -3.78
C LEU A 78 -5.06 6.38 -3.14
N ASN A 79 -4.38 5.26 -2.86
CA ASN A 79 -4.99 4.11 -2.18
C ASN A 79 -5.57 4.48 -0.81
N SER A 80 -4.82 5.25 -0.01
CA SER A 80 -5.26 5.71 1.30
C SER A 80 -6.49 6.62 1.21
N PHE A 81 -6.57 7.49 0.20
CA PHE A 81 -7.78 8.30 -0.06
C PHE A 81 -8.96 7.47 -0.54
N GLU A 82 -8.75 6.51 -1.44
CA GLU A 82 -9.81 5.63 -1.91
C GLU A 82 -10.42 4.82 -0.76
N LYS A 83 -9.57 4.21 0.10
CA LYS A 83 -10.00 3.54 1.32
C LYS A 83 -10.70 4.48 2.30
N TRP A 84 -10.24 5.73 2.38
CA TRP A 84 -10.84 6.72 3.26
C TRP A 84 -12.22 7.15 2.79
N ILE A 85 -12.42 7.33 1.49
CA ILE A 85 -13.69 7.79 0.94
C ILE A 85 -14.68 6.62 0.82
N PHE A 86 -14.23 5.47 0.32
CA PHE A 86 -15.04 4.28 0.02
C PHE A 86 -14.53 3.04 0.76
N PRO A 87 -14.62 2.97 2.10
CA PRO A 87 -14.22 1.79 2.84
C PRO A 87 -15.14 0.61 2.52
N GLU A 88 -14.57 -0.54 2.18
CA GLU A 88 -15.30 -1.79 1.95
C GLU A 88 -14.97 -2.83 3.04
N THR A 89 -15.89 -3.78 3.24
CA THR A 89 -15.71 -4.92 4.14
C THR A 89 -14.62 -5.89 3.66
N ARG A 90 -14.19 -6.77 4.57
CA ARG A 90 -13.16 -7.80 4.35
C ARG A 90 -13.78 -9.19 4.46
N PRO A 91 -13.13 -10.24 3.90
CA PRO A 91 -13.66 -11.60 3.94
C PRO A 91 -14.05 -12.08 5.34
N LEU A 92 -13.17 -11.90 6.33
CA LEU A 92 -13.44 -12.34 7.69
C LEU A 92 -14.50 -11.50 8.42
N TRP A 93 -14.56 -10.19 8.17
CA TRP A 93 -15.62 -9.35 8.75
C TRP A 93 -16.97 -9.75 8.19
N PHE A 94 -17.05 -9.89 6.86
CA PHE A 94 -18.26 -10.31 6.16
C PHE A 94 -18.75 -11.69 6.62
N LEU A 95 -17.86 -12.69 6.66
CA LEU A 95 -18.20 -14.05 7.10
C LEU A 95 -18.77 -14.03 8.53
N ARG A 96 -18.11 -13.34 9.46
CA ARG A 96 -18.52 -13.32 10.87
C ARG A 96 -19.80 -12.52 11.10
N GLU A 97 -20.00 -11.44 10.35
CA GLU A 97 -21.25 -10.67 10.37
C GLU A 97 -22.44 -11.51 9.91
N GLN A 98 -22.26 -12.35 8.88
CA GLN A 98 -23.31 -13.26 8.42
C GLN A 98 -23.69 -14.32 9.47
N PHE A 99 -22.71 -14.85 10.20
CA PHE A 99 -22.98 -15.79 11.31
C PHE A 99 -23.69 -15.12 12.48
N ALA A 100 -23.25 -13.93 12.89
CA ALA A 100 -23.84 -13.23 14.02
C ALA A 100 -25.30 -12.81 13.76
N ASN A 101 -25.62 -12.42 12.52
CA ASN A 101 -26.97 -12.04 12.12
C ASN A 101 -27.88 -13.25 11.81
N LYS A 102 -27.41 -14.49 12.02
CA LYS A 102 -28.14 -15.76 11.75
C LYS A 102 -28.65 -15.89 10.31
N VAL A 103 -28.04 -15.17 9.36
CA VAL A 103 -28.40 -15.23 7.93
C VAL A 103 -27.93 -16.55 7.32
N VAL A 104 -26.89 -17.16 7.88
CA VAL A 104 -26.38 -18.48 7.51
C VAL A 104 -26.63 -19.47 8.64
N VAL A 105 -27.43 -20.51 8.38
CA VAL A 105 -27.80 -21.56 9.35
C VAL A 105 -26.73 -22.67 9.40
N GLU A 106 -25.96 -22.85 8.32
CA GLU A 106 -24.91 -23.88 8.24
C GLU A 106 -23.52 -23.29 8.48
N LYS A 107 -22.76 -23.88 9.41
CA LYS A 107 -21.34 -23.55 9.59
C LYS A 107 -20.60 -23.83 8.28
N PRO A 108 -19.62 -22.99 7.89
CA PRO A 108 -18.89 -23.22 6.65
C PRO A 108 -18.09 -24.52 6.80
N ALA A 109 -17.96 -25.29 5.72
CA ALA A 109 -17.25 -26.57 5.74
C ALA A 109 -15.79 -26.41 6.20
N VAL A 110 -15.20 -25.23 5.95
CA VAL A 110 -13.92 -24.79 6.49
C VAL A 110 -14.10 -23.42 7.13
N ALA A 111 -13.86 -23.31 8.43
CA ALA A 111 -13.77 -22.01 9.08
C ALA A 111 -12.50 -21.31 8.58
N LEU A 112 -12.64 -20.23 7.80
CA LEU A 112 -11.51 -19.41 7.38
C LEU A 112 -10.62 -19.10 8.58
N GLU A 113 -9.37 -19.57 8.55
CA GLU A 113 -8.44 -19.41 9.68
C GLU A 113 -8.13 -17.92 9.84
N SER A 114 -8.33 -17.39 11.04
CA SER A 114 -7.90 -16.04 11.36
C SER A 114 -6.41 -16.04 11.69
N HIS A 115 -5.62 -15.31 10.92
CA HIS A 115 -4.21 -15.07 11.21
C HIS A 115 -4.04 -13.71 11.92
N GLN A 116 -2.88 -13.47 12.52
CA GLN A 116 -2.56 -12.15 13.11
C GLN A 116 -2.68 -11.02 12.09
N LEU A 117 -2.32 -11.30 10.83
CA LEU A 117 -2.42 -10.34 9.71
C LEU A 117 -3.84 -10.07 9.26
N SER A 118 -4.80 -10.89 9.68
CA SER A 118 -6.22 -10.69 9.38
C SER A 118 -6.84 -9.56 10.20
N CYS A 119 -6.19 -9.12 11.28
CA CYS A 119 -6.63 -8.02 12.13
C CYS A 119 -6.11 -6.65 11.62
N GLU A 120 -6.47 -6.30 10.40
CA GLU A 120 -6.23 -4.95 9.87
C GLU A 120 -7.36 -3.99 10.28
N MET A 121 -7.11 -2.69 10.33
CA MET A 121 -8.13 -1.69 10.73
C MET A 121 -8.61 -0.78 9.58
N THR A 122 -8.10 -1.00 8.37
CA THR A 122 -8.51 -0.28 7.16
C THR A 122 -9.53 -1.08 6.37
N GLY A 123 -10.39 -0.41 5.58
CA GLY A 123 -11.26 -1.09 4.61
C GLY A 123 -10.46 -1.90 3.58
N GLY A 124 -11.11 -2.88 2.95
CA GLY A 124 -10.46 -3.76 1.96
C GLY A 124 -10.22 -3.08 0.60
N HIS A 125 -11.14 -2.21 0.17
CA HIS A 125 -11.10 -1.64 -1.17
C HIS A 125 -10.29 -0.34 -1.31
N PRO A 126 -9.38 -0.22 -2.29
CA PRO A 126 -8.73 -1.30 -3.03
C PRO A 126 -7.56 -1.89 -2.24
N CYS A 127 -7.15 -3.13 -2.57
CA CYS A 127 -6.07 -3.80 -1.85
C CYS A 127 -4.74 -3.03 -2.01
N ALA A 128 -4.25 -2.45 -0.90
CA ALA A 128 -3.03 -1.66 -0.86
C ALA A 128 -1.81 -2.47 -1.32
N HIS A 129 -1.63 -3.68 -0.75
CA HIS A 129 -0.55 -4.59 -1.11
C HIS A 129 -0.53 -4.89 -2.61
N SER A 130 -1.69 -5.21 -3.18
CA SER A 130 -1.82 -5.49 -4.61
C SER A 130 -1.43 -4.28 -5.45
N MET A 131 -2.02 -3.11 -5.17
CA MET A 131 -1.79 -1.87 -5.90
C MET A 131 -0.32 -1.46 -5.87
N THR A 132 0.29 -1.39 -4.67
CA THR A 132 1.66 -0.91 -4.52
C THR A 132 2.69 -1.94 -5.00
N PHE A 133 2.45 -3.23 -4.79
CA PHE A 133 3.36 -4.28 -5.25
C PHE A 133 3.37 -4.41 -6.77
N THR A 134 2.21 -4.29 -7.43
CA THR A 134 2.14 -4.25 -8.90
C THR A 134 3.00 -3.11 -9.46
N VAL A 135 2.90 -1.92 -8.88
CA VAL A 135 3.70 -0.75 -9.28
C VAL A 135 5.19 -0.99 -9.07
N PHE A 136 5.56 -1.52 -7.89
CA PHE A 136 6.94 -1.87 -7.58
C PHE A 136 7.53 -2.84 -8.60
N VAL A 137 6.82 -3.94 -8.89
CA VAL A 137 7.26 -4.94 -9.88
C VAL A 137 7.37 -4.31 -11.27
N LEU A 138 6.40 -3.51 -11.71
CA LEU A 138 6.44 -2.87 -13.04
C LEU A 138 7.63 -1.91 -13.20
N ILE A 139 7.88 -1.05 -12.22
CA ILE A 139 9.02 -0.11 -12.26
C ILE A 139 10.34 -0.89 -12.23
N LEU A 140 10.47 -1.86 -11.32
CA LEU A 140 11.70 -2.65 -11.19
C LEU A 140 11.97 -3.48 -12.45
N SER A 141 10.95 -4.15 -12.99
CA SER A 141 11.05 -4.90 -14.24
C SER A 141 11.37 -4.00 -15.43
N SER A 142 10.78 -2.81 -15.52
CA SER A 142 11.10 -1.82 -16.56
C SER A 142 12.56 -1.37 -16.48
N PHE A 143 13.04 -1.06 -15.27
CA PHE A 143 14.43 -0.67 -15.03
C PHE A 143 15.41 -1.76 -15.47
N PHE A 144 15.19 -3.01 -15.05
CA PHE A 144 16.02 -4.13 -15.48
C PHE A 144 15.92 -4.37 -16.98
N PHE A 145 14.71 -4.31 -17.54
CA PHE A 145 14.50 -4.50 -18.97
C PHE A 145 15.32 -3.50 -19.77
N VAL A 146 15.21 -2.19 -19.50
CA VAL A 146 15.99 -1.15 -20.19
C VAL A 146 17.50 -1.38 -20.02
N ARG A 147 17.95 -1.72 -18.81
CA ARG A 147 19.38 -1.90 -18.50
C ARG A 147 19.99 -3.12 -19.19
N TYR A 148 19.31 -4.25 -19.20
CA TYR A 148 19.76 -5.49 -19.84
C TYR A 148 19.55 -5.48 -21.36
N TRP A 149 18.48 -4.82 -21.84
CA TRP A 149 18.20 -4.62 -23.26
C TRP A 149 19.34 -3.94 -24.01
N TYR A 150 19.99 -2.95 -23.38
CA TYR A 150 21.14 -2.25 -23.95
C TYR A 150 22.39 -3.15 -24.00
N ARG A 151 22.56 -4.05 -23.02
CA ARG A 151 23.78 -4.85 -22.84
C ARG A 151 23.79 -6.18 -23.58
N SER A 152 22.65 -6.74 -23.96
CA SER A 152 22.60 -8.10 -24.52
C SER A 152 21.58 -8.24 -25.64
N VAL A 153 22.05 -8.64 -26.83
CA VAL A 153 21.20 -8.90 -28.01
C VAL A 153 20.20 -10.04 -27.74
N ALA A 154 20.58 -11.04 -26.93
CA ALA A 154 19.69 -12.14 -26.53
C ALA A 154 18.40 -11.67 -25.82
N TRP A 155 18.48 -10.60 -25.02
CA TRP A 155 17.32 -10.01 -24.32
C TRP A 155 16.36 -9.30 -25.28
N ARG A 156 16.75 -9.12 -26.55
CA ARG A 156 15.88 -8.59 -27.60
C ARG A 156 14.92 -9.61 -28.20
N SER A 157 15.12 -10.90 -27.88
CA SER A 157 14.27 -11.98 -28.36
C SER A 157 12.83 -11.85 -27.84
N PRO A 158 11.80 -12.12 -28.67
CA PRO A 158 10.41 -12.18 -28.22
C PRO A 158 10.21 -13.23 -27.11
N PHE A 159 11.04 -14.28 -27.07
CA PHE A 159 11.01 -15.29 -26.02
C PHE A 159 11.36 -14.72 -24.64
N CYS A 160 12.43 -13.93 -24.54
CA CYS A 160 12.82 -13.27 -23.30
C CYS A 160 11.75 -12.28 -22.82
N ARG A 161 11.09 -11.57 -23.75
CA ARG A 161 9.95 -10.69 -23.42
C ARG A 161 8.77 -11.49 -22.86
N CYS A 162 8.43 -12.62 -23.48
CA CYS A 162 7.36 -13.49 -23.02
C CYS A 162 7.64 -14.00 -21.59
N ILE A 163 8.85 -14.50 -21.32
CA ILE A 163 9.27 -14.92 -19.97
C ILE A 163 9.12 -13.78 -18.97
N MET A 164 9.58 -12.57 -19.30
CA MET A 164 9.47 -11.42 -18.39
C MET A 164 8.01 -11.06 -18.08
N TYR A 165 7.12 -11.07 -19.07
CA TYR A 165 5.69 -10.83 -18.83
C TYR A 165 5.08 -11.91 -17.95
N LEU A 166 5.41 -13.19 -18.18
CA LEU A 166 4.96 -14.28 -17.32
C LEU A 166 5.48 -14.15 -15.89
N LEU A 167 6.73 -13.70 -15.70
CA LEU A 167 7.28 -13.44 -14.37
C LEU A 167 6.57 -12.28 -13.67
N ILE A 168 6.30 -11.17 -14.36
CA ILE A 168 5.56 -10.02 -13.80
C ILE A 168 4.16 -10.46 -13.37
N ILE A 169 3.43 -11.14 -14.26
CA ILE A 169 2.07 -11.64 -13.98
C ILE A 169 2.12 -12.63 -12.81
N GLY A 170 3.06 -13.58 -12.83
CA GLY A 170 3.23 -14.56 -11.76
C GLY A 170 3.48 -13.91 -10.40
N MET A 171 4.36 -12.91 -10.31
CA MET A 171 4.65 -12.19 -9.07
C MET A 171 3.41 -11.45 -8.54
N VAL A 172 2.67 -10.75 -9.41
CA VAL A 172 1.45 -10.04 -9.03
C VAL A 172 0.36 -11.01 -8.57
N VAL A 173 0.17 -12.14 -9.26
CA VAL A 173 -0.76 -13.18 -8.84
C VAL A 173 -0.35 -13.80 -7.51
N CYS A 174 0.94 -14.06 -7.27
CA CYS A 174 1.43 -14.52 -5.96
C CYS A 174 1.07 -13.54 -4.83
N MET A 175 1.13 -12.23 -5.08
CA MET A 175 0.68 -11.23 -4.11
C MET A 175 -0.82 -11.37 -3.84
N TRP A 176 -1.65 -11.50 -4.88
CA TRP A 176 -3.10 -11.71 -4.71
C TRP A 176 -3.38 -12.97 -3.89
N LEU A 177 -2.77 -14.11 -4.26
CA LEU A 177 -2.92 -15.37 -3.55
C LEU A 177 -2.52 -15.26 -2.09
N SER A 178 -1.47 -14.48 -1.76
CA SER A 178 -1.08 -14.25 -0.37
C SER A 178 -2.18 -13.57 0.47
N ARG A 179 -2.90 -12.60 -0.13
CA ARG A 179 -3.99 -11.86 0.54
C ARG A 179 -5.26 -12.68 0.65
N LEU A 180 -5.55 -13.50 -0.37
CA LEU A 180 -6.65 -14.45 -0.38
C LEU A 180 -6.46 -15.54 0.67
N TYR A 181 -5.26 -16.13 0.71
CA TYR A 181 -4.85 -17.16 1.68
C TYR A 181 -4.96 -16.64 3.11
N LEU A 182 -4.58 -15.40 3.39
CA LEU A 182 -4.71 -14.83 4.74
C LEU A 182 -6.13 -14.31 5.06
N ALA A 183 -7.08 -14.49 4.13
CA ALA A 183 -8.46 -13.99 4.22
C ALA A 183 -8.55 -12.48 4.56
N THR A 184 -7.56 -11.72 4.08
CA THR A 184 -7.42 -10.28 4.37
C THR A 184 -8.17 -9.41 3.37
N GLU A 185 -8.31 -9.89 2.13
CA GLU A 185 -8.90 -9.18 0.99
C GLU A 185 -9.67 -10.18 0.12
N PHE A 186 -10.66 -9.69 -0.59
CA PHE A 186 -11.35 -10.41 -1.66
C PHE A 186 -10.57 -10.36 -2.98
N LEU A 187 -10.94 -11.21 -3.94
CA LEU A 187 -10.25 -11.28 -5.23
C LEU A 187 -10.48 -10.01 -6.05
N HIS A 188 -11.71 -9.50 -6.09
CA HIS A 188 -11.99 -8.25 -6.79
C HIS A 188 -11.19 -7.08 -6.21
N GLN A 189 -11.02 -7.00 -4.89
CA GLN A 189 -10.21 -5.97 -4.24
C GLN A 189 -8.74 -6.02 -4.68
N CYS A 190 -8.20 -7.24 -4.88
CA CYS A 190 -6.85 -7.44 -5.39
C CYS A 190 -6.72 -7.06 -6.87
N ILE A 191 -7.65 -7.52 -7.72
CA ILE A 191 -7.66 -7.22 -9.16
C ILE A 191 -7.82 -5.71 -9.38
N LEU A 192 -8.78 -5.08 -8.71
CA LEU A 192 -9.03 -3.64 -8.80
C LEU A 192 -7.83 -2.85 -8.27
N GLY A 193 -7.19 -3.30 -7.18
CA GLY A 193 -5.94 -2.71 -6.69
C GLY A 193 -4.83 -2.70 -7.75
N SER A 194 -4.56 -3.84 -8.41
CA SER A 194 -3.56 -3.90 -9.48
C SER A 194 -3.96 -3.05 -10.68
N TYR A 195 -5.23 -3.06 -11.08
CA TYR A 195 -5.74 -2.25 -12.18
C TYR A 195 -5.54 -0.76 -11.92
N LEU A 196 -5.96 -0.26 -10.74
CA LEU A 196 -5.78 1.12 -10.34
C LEU A 196 -4.29 1.48 -10.22
N GLY A 197 -3.46 0.56 -9.73
CA GLY A 197 -2.00 0.72 -9.70
C GLY A 197 -1.39 0.91 -11.10
N ILE A 198 -1.79 0.08 -12.07
CA ILE A 198 -1.34 0.20 -13.47
C ILE A 198 -1.80 1.54 -14.08
N ARG A 199 -3.06 1.93 -13.87
CA ARG A 199 -3.60 3.19 -14.37
C ARG A 199 -2.87 4.39 -13.76
N ALA A 200 -2.70 4.40 -12.45
CA ALA A 200 -2.01 5.46 -11.73
C ALA A 200 -0.54 5.57 -12.16
N LEU A 201 0.16 4.43 -12.32
CA LEU A 201 1.52 4.41 -12.85
C LEU A 201 1.60 4.93 -14.29
N SER A 202 0.68 4.51 -15.16
CA SER A 202 0.62 5.04 -16.54
C SER A 202 0.41 6.55 -16.57
N THR A 203 -0.48 7.08 -15.72
CA THR A 203 -0.68 8.53 -15.57
C THR A 203 0.56 9.21 -15.01
N PHE A 204 1.25 8.61 -14.04
CA PHE A 204 2.51 9.11 -13.48
C PHE A 204 3.60 9.20 -14.55
N GLU A 205 3.85 8.12 -15.31
CA GLU A 205 4.86 8.10 -16.37
C GLU A 205 4.55 9.12 -17.47
N GLY A 206 3.29 9.23 -17.88
CA GLY A 206 2.86 10.21 -18.88
C GLY A 206 3.08 11.67 -18.46
N ASN A 207 3.13 11.94 -17.14
CA ASN A 207 3.23 13.28 -16.57
C ASN A 207 4.51 13.50 -15.74
N VAL A 208 5.49 12.60 -15.79
CA VAL A 208 6.66 12.63 -14.89
C VAL A 208 7.45 13.94 -15.00
N LYS A 209 7.63 14.47 -16.21
CA LYS A 209 8.31 15.76 -16.46
C LYS A 209 7.59 16.93 -15.80
N TYR A 210 6.25 16.92 -15.87
CA TYR A 210 5.42 17.94 -15.23
C TYR A 210 5.48 17.83 -13.70
N LEU A 211 5.32 16.61 -13.17
CA LEU A 211 5.38 16.37 -11.72
C LEU A 211 6.75 16.74 -11.14
N PHE A 212 7.84 16.38 -11.82
CA PHE A 212 9.19 16.62 -11.33
C PHE A 212 9.60 18.10 -11.46
N SER A 213 9.05 18.83 -12.43
CA SER A 213 9.29 20.28 -12.61
C SER A 213 8.50 21.17 -11.66
N ARG A 214 7.56 20.61 -10.89
CA ARG A 214 6.67 21.38 -10.02
C ARG A 214 7.47 22.17 -8.97
N PRO A 215 7.26 23.49 -8.86
CA PRO A 215 7.89 24.29 -7.80
C PRO A 215 7.41 23.87 -6.41
N ARG A 216 8.31 23.91 -5.43
CA ARG A 216 8.07 23.54 -4.02
C ARG A 216 6.76 24.12 -3.46
N ARG A 217 6.52 25.42 -3.66
CA ARG A 217 5.32 26.11 -3.16
C ARG A 217 4.03 25.42 -3.61
N TYR A 218 3.94 25.05 -4.88
CA TYR A 218 2.75 24.41 -5.43
C TYR A 218 2.64 22.94 -5.02
N ALA A 219 3.77 22.24 -4.89
CA ALA A 219 3.78 20.87 -4.40
C ALA A 219 3.28 20.82 -2.94
N VAL A 220 3.80 21.71 -2.07
CA VAL A 220 3.37 21.82 -0.67
C VAL A 220 1.90 22.22 -0.59
N SER A 221 1.45 23.20 -1.37
CA SER A 221 0.02 23.57 -1.43
C SER A 221 -0.87 22.41 -1.84
N ALA A 222 -0.43 21.55 -2.77
CA ALA A 222 -1.19 20.36 -3.16
C ALA A 222 -1.33 19.36 -2.00
N VAL A 223 -0.26 19.13 -1.22
CA VAL A 223 -0.33 18.26 -0.04
C VAL A 223 -1.21 18.85 1.05
N CYS A 224 -1.12 20.15 1.30
CA CYS A 224 -2.01 20.85 2.24
C CYS A 224 -3.48 20.75 1.80
N PHE A 225 -3.75 20.88 0.50
CA PHE A 225 -5.10 20.71 -0.06
C PHE A 225 -5.60 19.27 0.14
N LEU A 226 -4.78 18.25 -0.09
CA LEU A 226 -5.15 16.85 0.17
C LEU A 226 -5.42 16.62 1.68
N GLY A 227 -4.61 17.19 2.57
CA GLY A 227 -4.87 17.16 4.01
C GLY A 227 -6.22 17.81 4.37
N GLY A 228 -6.53 18.96 3.76
CA GLY A 228 -7.85 19.59 3.86
C GLY A 228 -8.98 18.70 3.34
N LEU A 229 -8.79 18.04 2.20
CA LEU A 229 -9.75 17.09 1.64
C LEU A 229 -10.03 15.92 2.59
N ALA A 230 -8.99 15.36 3.22
CA ALA A 230 -9.17 14.28 4.19
C ALA A 230 -10.04 14.71 5.39
N LEU A 231 -9.83 15.93 5.89
CA LEU A 231 -10.65 16.54 6.95
C LEU A 231 -12.08 16.80 6.45
N SER A 232 -12.25 17.33 5.24
CA SER A 232 -13.58 17.56 4.68
C SER A 232 -14.37 16.26 4.56
N VAL A 233 -13.75 15.17 4.10
CA VAL A 233 -14.39 13.84 4.03
C VAL A 233 -14.79 13.34 5.42
N TYR A 234 -13.97 13.59 6.45
CA TYR A 234 -14.32 13.25 7.83
C TYR A 234 -15.63 13.94 8.26
N TYR A 235 -15.72 15.26 8.10
CA TYR A 235 -16.91 16.01 8.50
C TYR A 235 -18.13 15.66 7.65
N VAL A 236 -17.97 15.48 6.34
CA VAL A 236 -19.06 15.02 5.46
C VAL A 236 -19.61 13.67 5.92
N LYS A 237 -18.74 12.72 6.32
CA LYS A 237 -19.19 11.45 6.87
C LYS A 237 -20.00 11.62 8.16
N LEU A 238 -19.58 12.51 9.05
CA LEU A 238 -20.33 12.82 10.28
C LEU A 238 -21.73 13.38 9.98
N GLU A 239 -21.83 14.34 9.05
CA GLU A 239 -23.12 14.92 8.62
C GLU A 239 -24.04 13.86 7.99
N LEU A 240 -23.47 12.91 7.25
CA LEU A 240 -24.21 11.78 6.66
C LEU A 240 -24.50 10.65 7.66
N ASN A 241 -24.15 10.79 8.94
CA ASN A 241 -24.23 9.74 9.97
C ASN A 241 -23.49 8.45 9.60
N ILE A 242 -22.43 8.56 8.79
CA ILE A 242 -21.53 7.46 8.44
C ILE A 242 -20.35 7.49 9.42
N ASP A 243 -20.14 6.43 10.19
CA ASP A 243 -19.01 6.35 11.13
C ASP A 243 -17.65 6.41 10.36
N PRO A 244 -16.83 7.47 10.53
CA PRO A 244 -15.51 7.55 9.90
C PRO A 244 -14.54 6.47 10.40
N HIS A 245 -14.82 5.91 11.57
CA HIS A 245 -14.06 4.83 12.20
C HIS A 245 -14.74 3.45 12.04
N TRP A 246 -15.70 3.32 11.12
CA TRP A 246 -16.41 2.06 10.87
C TRP A 246 -15.44 0.87 10.71
N SER A 247 -14.39 1.00 9.89
CA SER A 247 -13.43 -0.09 9.67
C SER A 247 -12.62 -0.45 10.93
N VAL A 248 -12.40 0.52 11.83
CA VAL A 248 -11.76 0.28 13.13
C VAL A 248 -12.72 -0.49 14.03
N ARG A 249 -13.99 -0.10 14.07
CA ARG A 249 -15.03 -0.79 14.84
C ARG A 249 -15.18 -2.25 14.39
N GLU A 250 -15.25 -2.50 13.09
CA GLU A 250 -15.30 -3.85 12.53
C GLU A 250 -14.06 -4.67 12.91
N ALA A 251 -12.87 -4.07 12.87
CA ALA A 251 -11.65 -4.73 13.29
C ALA A 251 -11.67 -5.13 14.78
N PHE A 252 -12.15 -4.25 15.68
CA PHE A 252 -12.30 -4.60 17.11
C PHE A 252 -13.37 -5.66 17.35
N LYS A 253 -14.47 -5.61 16.59
CA LYS A 253 -15.57 -6.59 16.69
C LYS A 253 -15.13 -7.99 16.25
N TRP A 254 -14.34 -8.06 15.19
CA TRP A 254 -14.05 -9.30 14.50
C TRP A 254 -12.61 -9.79 14.60
N CYS A 255 -11.70 -9.08 15.26
CA CYS A 255 -10.38 -9.64 15.56
C CYS A 255 -10.48 -10.63 16.73
N PRO A 256 -9.92 -11.86 16.62
CA PRO A 256 -9.96 -12.85 17.70
C PRO A 256 -9.22 -12.40 18.97
N GLU A 257 -8.19 -11.57 18.82
CA GLU A 257 -7.30 -11.19 19.91
C GLU A 257 -6.92 -9.70 19.74
N PRO A 258 -7.41 -8.80 20.62
CA PRO A 258 -7.18 -7.36 20.50
C PRO A 258 -5.70 -6.95 20.47
N THR A 259 -4.80 -7.75 21.06
CA THR A 259 -3.35 -7.48 21.02
C THR A 259 -2.76 -7.55 19.60
N TYR A 260 -3.45 -8.14 18.63
CA TYR A 260 -3.04 -8.15 17.23
C TYR A 260 -3.35 -6.83 16.50
N LEU A 261 -4.22 -5.98 17.06
CA LEU A 261 -4.56 -4.69 16.47
C LEU A 261 -3.41 -3.70 16.64
N ARG A 262 -2.74 -3.37 15.52
CA ARG A 262 -1.63 -2.42 15.50
C ARG A 262 -2.14 -1.02 15.16
N HIS A 263 -2.03 -0.05 16.06
CA HIS A 263 -2.44 1.36 15.80
C HIS A 263 -1.85 1.96 14.51
N GLU A 264 -0.69 1.46 14.09
CA GLU A 264 0.07 1.83 12.90
C GLU A 264 -0.56 1.35 11.56
N VAL A 265 -1.70 0.63 11.60
CA VAL A 265 -2.48 0.24 10.41
C VAL A 265 -3.94 0.75 10.48
N GLY A 266 -4.18 1.82 11.25
CA GLY A 266 -5.46 2.53 11.23
C GLY A 266 -5.63 3.39 9.95
N PRO A 267 -6.87 3.71 9.54
CA PRO A 267 -7.15 4.47 8.32
C PRO A 267 -6.58 5.90 8.37
N ILE A 268 -6.74 6.59 9.50
CA ILE A 268 -6.17 7.93 9.70
C ILE A 268 -4.64 7.88 9.76
N PHE A 269 -4.07 6.85 10.39
CA PHE A 269 -2.62 6.69 10.43
C PHE A 269 -2.05 6.51 9.01
N ALA A 270 -2.68 5.67 8.18
CA ALA A 270 -2.25 5.46 6.79
C ALA A 270 -2.28 6.78 5.99
N LEU A 271 -3.36 7.58 6.11
CA LEU A 271 -3.44 8.91 5.50
C LEU A 271 -2.32 9.83 5.97
N VAL A 272 -2.08 9.91 7.28
CA VAL A 272 -1.06 10.79 7.87
C VAL A 272 0.35 10.38 7.45
N ARG A 273 0.65 9.08 7.44
CA ARG A 273 1.92 8.54 6.96
C ARG A 273 2.14 8.88 5.49
N ASP A 274 1.15 8.61 4.64
CA ASP A 274 1.27 8.79 3.19
C ASP A 274 1.32 10.27 2.80
N LEU A 275 0.52 11.13 3.45
CA LEU A 275 0.62 12.59 3.32
C LEU A 275 1.96 13.12 3.84
N GLY A 276 2.51 12.53 4.90
CA GLY A 276 3.85 12.84 5.40
C GLY A 276 4.91 12.52 4.35
N ASN A 277 4.89 11.31 3.79
CA ASN A 277 5.79 10.93 2.70
C ASN A 277 5.68 11.89 1.50
N LEU A 278 4.45 12.23 1.12
CA LEU A 278 4.18 13.17 0.04
C LEU A 278 4.66 14.59 0.35
N MET A 279 4.54 15.03 1.61
CA MET A 279 5.08 16.31 2.07
C MET A 279 6.61 16.35 1.94
N GLY A 280 7.30 15.27 2.30
CA GLY A 280 8.76 15.20 2.13
C GLY A 280 9.18 15.31 0.66
N LEU A 281 8.46 14.65 -0.25
CA LEU A 281 8.65 14.79 -1.69
C LEU A 281 8.34 16.22 -2.19
N ALA A 282 7.29 16.84 -1.66
CA ALA A 282 6.91 18.22 -1.97
C ALA A 282 7.97 19.23 -1.50
N LEU A 283 8.58 19.02 -0.33
CA LEU A 283 9.69 19.83 0.19
C LEU A 283 10.99 19.63 -0.59
N ALA A 284 11.19 18.42 -1.14
CA ALA A 284 12.32 18.12 -2.00
C ALA A 284 12.21 18.78 -3.39
N SER A 285 10.99 19.12 -3.83
CA SER A 285 10.72 19.68 -5.16
C SER A 285 11.40 21.03 -5.42
N PRO A 286 11.75 21.35 -6.68
CA PRO A 286 11.54 20.55 -7.89
C PRO A 286 12.53 19.38 -8.01
N LEU A 287 12.00 18.18 -8.30
CA LEU A 287 12.75 16.93 -8.28
C LEU A 287 13.73 16.80 -9.46
N TYR A 288 13.46 17.44 -10.60
CA TYR A 288 14.36 17.38 -11.76
C TYR A 288 15.71 18.07 -11.51
N LYS A 289 15.82 18.92 -10.48
CA LYS A 289 17.07 19.60 -10.10
C LYS A 289 17.94 18.75 -9.17
N LEU A 290 17.47 17.58 -8.73
CA LEU A 290 18.23 16.72 -7.83
C LEU A 290 19.40 16.08 -8.59
N GLU A 291 20.61 16.25 -8.05
CA GLU A 291 21.82 15.68 -8.65
C GLU A 291 21.84 14.15 -8.50
N MET A 292 21.87 13.44 -9.62
CA MET A 292 22.02 11.99 -9.65
C MET A 292 23.50 11.60 -9.56
N LYS A 293 24.12 11.79 -8.38
CA LYS A 293 25.53 11.45 -8.17
C LYS A 293 25.76 9.95 -8.25
N GLN A 294 26.73 9.55 -9.07
CA GLN A 294 27.25 8.19 -9.06
C GLN A 294 28.14 8.02 -7.83
N SER A 295 27.90 6.94 -7.08
CA SER A 295 28.64 6.60 -5.88
C SER A 295 28.78 5.10 -5.80
N SER A 296 29.79 4.63 -5.07
CA SER A 296 30.03 3.21 -4.90
C SER A 296 28.90 2.57 -4.09
N PHE A 297 28.61 1.31 -4.41
CA PHE A 297 27.61 0.49 -3.70
C PHE A 297 27.77 0.58 -2.18
N TRP A 298 29.00 0.39 -1.68
CA TRP A 298 29.29 0.42 -0.24
C TRP A 298 29.07 1.79 0.40
N ARG A 299 29.31 2.89 -0.31
CA ARG A 299 29.06 4.23 0.21
C ARG A 299 27.56 4.50 0.33
N ARG A 300 26.78 4.14 -0.68
CA ARG A 300 25.31 4.23 -0.61
C ARG A 300 24.72 3.33 0.47
N CYS A 301 25.19 2.08 0.57
CA CYS A 301 24.76 1.13 1.59
C CYS A 301 24.97 1.69 3.00
N ARG A 302 26.12 2.30 3.29
CA ARG A 302 26.38 2.95 4.59
C ARG A 302 25.39 4.08 4.90
N PHE A 303 25.23 5.04 3.99
CA PHE A 303 24.39 6.21 4.28
C PHE A 303 22.89 5.89 4.30
N LEU A 304 22.41 5.06 3.37
CA LEU A 304 21.02 4.60 3.38
C LEU A 304 20.75 3.68 4.58
N GLY A 305 21.69 2.79 4.91
CA GLY A 305 21.58 1.94 6.09
C GLY A 305 21.51 2.73 7.40
N VAL A 306 22.33 3.77 7.56
CA VAL A 306 22.26 4.67 8.71
C VAL A 306 20.93 5.44 8.75
N LEU A 307 20.47 5.96 7.61
CA LEU A 307 19.17 6.64 7.54
C LEU A 307 18.02 5.73 7.97
N GLU A 308 17.95 4.51 7.44
CA GLU A 308 16.88 3.57 7.77
C GLU A 308 17.00 3.06 9.21
N PHE A 309 18.21 2.89 9.74
CA PHE A 309 18.42 2.54 11.14
C PHE A 309 17.91 3.63 12.08
N VAL A 310 18.22 4.90 11.78
CA VAL A 310 17.70 6.05 12.54
C VAL A 310 16.19 6.14 12.43
N ASN A 311 15.63 5.99 11.23
CA ASN A 311 14.18 6.01 11.00
C ASN A 311 13.47 4.88 11.77
N TYR A 312 14.05 3.68 11.80
CA TYR A 312 13.55 2.56 12.60
C TYR A 312 13.58 2.87 14.10
N GLY A 313 14.68 3.45 14.62
CA GLY A 313 14.78 3.89 16.00
C GLY A 313 13.74 4.96 16.38
N LEU A 314 13.51 5.94 15.49
CA LEU A 314 12.45 6.95 15.65
C LEU A 314 11.05 6.31 15.67
N ARG A 315 10.80 5.31 14.83
CA ARG A 315 9.54 4.56 14.86
C ARG A 315 9.32 3.80 16.18
N LEU A 316 10.36 3.22 16.75
CA LEU A 316 10.27 2.59 18.08
C LEU A 316 10.02 3.61 19.20
N SER A 317 10.54 4.83 19.03
CA SER A 317 10.40 5.95 19.98
C SER A 317 9.09 6.72 19.84
N THR A 318 8.08 6.14 19.19
CA THR A 318 6.79 6.79 18.96
C THR A 318 6.05 7.02 20.27
N PHE A 319 5.57 8.25 20.46
CA PHE A 319 4.81 8.66 21.65
C PHE A 319 3.39 8.09 21.67
N LYS A 320 3.26 6.78 21.89
CA LYS A 320 1.96 6.07 21.86
C LYS A 320 1.01 6.51 22.98
N GLN A 321 1.54 7.05 24.07
CA GLN A 321 0.76 7.44 25.27
C GLN A 321 0.45 8.93 25.38
N SER A 322 1.05 9.80 24.56
CA SER A 322 0.93 11.27 24.68
C SER A 322 -0.29 11.87 23.98
N GLY A 323 -1.32 11.06 23.72
CA GLY A 323 -2.55 11.44 23.03
C GLY A 323 -2.47 11.29 21.50
N ARG A 324 -3.64 11.15 20.87
CA ARG A 324 -3.77 10.84 19.43
C ARG A 324 -3.17 11.93 18.53
N PHE A 325 -3.35 13.20 18.89
CA PHE A 325 -2.83 14.32 18.10
C PHE A 325 -1.31 14.31 18.04
N VAL A 326 -0.64 14.20 19.20
CA VAL A 326 0.83 14.15 19.30
C VAL A 326 1.37 12.97 18.51
N PHE A 327 0.74 11.80 18.63
CA PHE A 327 1.10 10.61 17.87
C PHE A 327 1.03 10.83 16.35
N LEU A 328 -0.10 11.37 15.85
CA LEU A 328 -0.26 11.61 14.41
C LEU A 328 0.68 12.71 13.90
N THR A 329 0.88 13.79 14.65
CA THR A 329 1.83 14.85 14.27
C THR A 329 3.26 14.32 14.22
N TYR A 330 3.67 13.51 15.20
CA TYR A 330 4.98 12.87 15.20
C TYR A 330 5.18 11.98 13.97
N GLU A 331 4.19 11.15 13.65
CA GLU A 331 4.22 10.28 12.48
C GLU A 331 4.29 11.08 11.17
N PHE A 332 3.47 12.12 11.03
CA PHE A 332 3.54 13.01 9.87
C PHE A 332 4.96 13.57 9.68
N LEU A 333 5.52 14.15 10.74
CA LEU A 333 6.84 14.78 10.72
C LEU A 333 7.94 13.76 10.45
N ARG A 334 7.92 12.58 11.09
CA ARG A 334 8.91 11.52 10.86
C ARG A 334 8.94 11.13 9.38
N ASN A 335 7.78 10.80 8.81
CA ASN A 335 7.67 10.37 7.41
C ASN A 335 8.04 11.50 6.44
N ALA A 336 7.68 12.76 6.73
CA ALA A 336 8.07 13.92 5.92
C ALA A 336 9.59 14.19 5.94
N ILE A 337 10.22 14.12 7.12
CA ILE A 337 11.65 14.31 7.28
C ILE A 337 12.41 13.15 6.63
N HIS A 338 12.01 11.90 6.88
CA HIS A 338 12.63 10.72 6.28
C HIS A 338 12.59 10.80 4.75
N SER A 339 11.43 11.08 4.17
CA SER A 339 11.25 11.22 2.71
C SER A 339 12.09 12.34 2.12
N LEU A 340 12.13 13.51 2.78
CA LEU A 340 12.94 14.64 2.34
C LEU A 340 14.44 14.30 2.37
N VAL A 341 14.89 13.66 3.45
CA VAL A 341 16.30 13.26 3.61
C VAL A 341 16.67 12.21 2.58
N LEU A 342 15.87 11.14 2.44
CA LEU A 342 16.06 10.04 1.50
C LEU A 342 16.20 10.53 0.05
N VAL A 343 15.32 11.44 -0.37
CA VAL A 343 15.26 11.90 -1.75
C VAL A 343 16.29 12.98 -2.07
N LYS A 344 16.51 13.96 -1.17
CA LYS A 344 17.26 15.18 -1.47
C LYS A 344 18.60 15.30 -0.79
N TYR A 345 18.72 14.88 0.47
CA TYR A 345 19.92 15.16 1.27
C TYR A 345 20.91 14.00 1.29
N VAL A 346 20.43 12.75 1.25
CA VAL A 346 21.31 11.58 1.23
C VAL A 346 22.26 11.62 0.02
N SER A 347 21.80 12.12 -1.13
CA SER A 347 22.63 12.24 -2.34
C SER A 347 23.82 13.20 -2.20
N ASN A 348 23.85 14.07 -1.19
CA ASN A 348 25.00 14.94 -0.92
C ASN A 348 26.15 14.20 -0.23
N PHE A 349 25.86 13.08 0.43
CA PHE A 349 26.85 12.28 1.16
C PHE A 349 27.46 11.16 0.30
N TYR A 350 26.95 10.98 -0.91
CA TYR A 350 27.41 10.04 -1.93
C TYR A 350 28.77 10.35 -2.52
#